data_AF-A0A437CTF6-F1
#
_entry.id   AF-A0A437CTF6-F1
#
_cell.length_a   1.000
_cell.length_b   1.000
_cell.length_c   1.000
_cell.angle_alpha   90.00
_cell.angle_beta   90.00
_cell.angle_gamma   90.00
#
_symmetry.space_group_name_H-M   'P 1'
#
loop_
_entity.id
_entity.type
_entity.pdbx_description
1 polymer ?
#
loop_
_entity_poly.entity_id
_entity_poly.type
_entity_poly.pdbx_seq_one_letter_code
_entity_poly.pdbx_strand_id
1 'polypeptide(L)'
;MKSGRALAVLVGGVFFLAVMSLYRMLDLMQGAEPQPRGEWSAGQFDQDLSRLRNKIDGLERLLVSNNRMVAMLRDSLHIHKQGGANDSAGSSHFQREPLPGCRLAGQKDSPASVQLLDVYDLLPFDNPDGGAWKQGFQISYQGNEWAEQPLELFLVPHSHNDQIKEELFFGFLGRLNRLADGFRLVEDF
;
A
#
# COMPACT_ATOMS: atom_id res chain seq x y z
N MET A 1 -70.84 -23.22 -16.24
CA MET A 1 -70.06 -22.10 -15.66
C MET A 1 -69.40 -22.39 -14.30
N LYS A 2 -69.67 -23.53 -13.62
CA LYS A 2 -69.16 -23.80 -12.26
C LYS A 2 -67.76 -24.48 -12.25
N SER A 3 -67.44 -25.30 -13.25
CA SER A 3 -66.17 -26.04 -13.34
C SER A 3 -64.95 -25.16 -13.66
N GLY A 4 -65.12 -24.09 -14.47
CA GLY A 4 -64.02 -23.20 -14.82
C GLY A 4 -63.49 -22.39 -13.63
N ARG A 5 -64.36 -22.03 -12.68
CA ARG A 5 -63.96 -21.35 -11.43
C ARG A 5 -63.23 -22.30 -10.49
N ALA A 6 -63.67 -23.56 -10.40
CA ALA A 6 -62.99 -24.59 -9.63
C ALA A 6 -61.60 -24.91 -10.20
N LEU A 7 -61.48 -24.98 -11.53
CA LEU A 7 -60.20 -25.19 -12.21
C LEU A 7 -59.23 -24.02 -11.97
N ALA A 8 -59.70 -22.77 -12.08
CA ALA A 8 -58.87 -21.60 -11.82
C ALA A 8 -58.37 -21.54 -10.37
N VAL A 9 -59.21 -21.95 -9.40
CA VAL A 9 -58.82 -22.03 -7.98
C VAL A 9 -57.81 -23.15 -7.75
N LEU A 10 -57.97 -24.31 -8.39
CA LEU A 10 -56.99 -25.41 -8.29
C LEU A 10 -55.64 -25.04 -8.91
N VAL A 11 -55.65 -24.45 -10.11
CA VAL A 11 -54.43 -23.98 -10.78
C VAL A 11 -53.74 -22.89 -9.97
N GLY A 12 -54.50 -21.92 -9.46
CA GLY A 12 -53.98 -20.87 -8.57
C GLY A 12 -53.42 -21.42 -7.27
N GLY A 13 -54.07 -22.43 -6.67
CA GLY A 13 -53.59 -23.11 -5.47
C GLY A 13 -52.27 -23.85 -5.70
N VAL A 14 -52.15 -24.59 -6.80
CA VAL A 14 -50.91 -25.28 -7.17
C VAL A 14 -49.78 -24.28 -7.45
N PHE A 15 -50.08 -23.20 -8.17
CA PHE A 15 -49.10 -22.13 -8.43
C PHE A 15 -48.62 -21.46 -7.13
N PHE A 16 -49.54 -21.15 -6.22
CA PHE A 16 -49.21 -20.57 -4.91
C PHE A 16 -48.34 -21.51 -4.06
N LEU A 17 -48.64 -22.81 -4.05
CA LEU A 17 -47.82 -23.81 -3.36
C LEU A 17 -46.42 -23.93 -3.98
N ALA A 18 -46.29 -23.85 -5.30
CA ALA A 18 -45.00 -23.86 -5.98
C ALA A 18 -44.18 -22.61 -5.63
N VAL A 19 -44.78 -21.43 -5.62
CA VAL A 19 -44.11 -20.17 -5.22
C VAL A 19 -43.69 -20.20 -3.76
N MET A 20 -44.54 -20.70 -2.85
CA MET A 20 -44.18 -20.83 -1.43
C MET A 20 -43.07 -21.87 -1.19
N SER A 21 -43.07 -22.98 -1.94
CA SER A 21 -41.99 -23.98 -1.88
C SER A 21 -40.67 -23.40 -2.40
N LEU A 22 -40.70 -22.63 -3.47
CA LEU A 22 -39.51 -21.97 -4.02
C LEU A 22 -39.00 -20.88 -3.08
N TYR A 23 -39.90 -20.10 -2.47
CA TYR A 23 -39.56 -19.12 -1.44
C TYR A 23 -38.86 -19.79 -0.26
N ARG A 24 -39.38 -20.91 0.25
CA ARG A 24 -38.73 -21.68 1.32
C ARG A 24 -37.38 -22.28 0.92
N MET A 25 -37.21 -22.70 -0.34
CA MET A 25 -35.93 -23.18 -0.85
C MET A 25 -34.90 -22.04 -0.98
N LEU A 26 -35.34 -20.85 -1.40
CA LEU A 26 -34.51 -19.64 -1.42
C LEU A 26 -34.14 -19.18 0.00
N ASP A 27 -35.06 -19.27 0.95
CA ASP A 27 -34.82 -18.95 2.36
C ASP A 27 -33.84 -19.96 3.01
N LEU A 28 -33.86 -21.23 2.57
CA LEU A 28 -32.86 -22.23 2.97
C LEU A 28 -31.49 -22.00 2.32
N MET A 29 -31.44 -21.48 1.09
CA MET A 29 -30.17 -21.12 0.42
C MET A 29 -29.60 -19.77 0.90
N GLN A 30 -30.45 -18.82 1.31
CA GLN A 30 -30.06 -17.54 1.89
C GLN A 30 -29.82 -17.64 3.41
N GLY A 31 -30.48 -18.58 4.08
CA GLY A 31 -30.28 -18.98 5.47
C GLY A 31 -29.15 -20.00 5.67
N ALA A 32 -28.48 -20.42 4.59
CA ALA A 32 -27.12 -20.94 4.68
C ALA A 32 -26.15 -19.78 4.97
N GLU A 33 -26.38 -19.13 6.12
CA GLU A 33 -25.32 -18.55 6.92
C GLU A 33 -24.21 -19.61 6.94
N PRO A 34 -22.96 -19.27 6.58
CA PRO A 34 -21.89 -20.22 6.73
C PRO A 34 -21.90 -20.59 8.21
N GLN A 35 -22.24 -21.85 8.53
CA GLN A 35 -22.04 -22.36 9.88
C GLN A 35 -20.67 -21.87 10.33
N PRO A 36 -20.54 -21.15 11.46
CA PRO A 36 -19.24 -20.97 12.05
C PRO A 36 -18.78 -22.39 12.34
N ARG A 37 -17.85 -22.86 11.52
CA ARG A 37 -17.23 -24.16 11.65
C ARG A 37 -16.46 -24.10 12.96
N GLY A 38 -17.10 -24.54 14.03
CA GLY A 38 -16.59 -24.43 15.39
C GLY A 38 -17.72 -24.07 16.34
N GLU A 39 -18.22 -25.08 17.03
CA GLU A 39 -19.01 -24.96 18.25
C GLU A 39 -18.14 -24.25 19.31
N TRP A 40 -18.02 -22.93 19.23
CA TRP A 40 -17.39 -22.14 20.29
C TRP A 40 -18.36 -22.15 21.45
N SER A 41 -18.03 -22.89 22.51
CA SER A 41 -18.81 -22.85 23.74
C SER A 41 -18.96 -21.38 24.17
N ALA A 42 -20.13 -20.97 24.66
CA ALA A 42 -20.37 -19.58 25.08
C ALA A 42 -19.26 -19.04 26.03
N GLY A 43 -18.66 -19.94 26.84
CA GLY A 43 -17.51 -19.61 27.68
C GLY A 43 -16.19 -19.30 26.94
N GLN A 44 -15.94 -19.87 25.75
CA GLN A 44 -14.79 -19.50 24.91
C GLN A 44 -14.94 -18.10 24.32
N PHE A 45 -16.14 -17.75 23.85
CA PHE A 45 -16.41 -16.44 23.30
C PHE A 45 -16.25 -15.33 24.35
N ASP A 46 -16.75 -15.56 25.57
CA ASP A 46 -16.57 -14.62 26.69
C ASP A 46 -15.11 -14.52 27.14
N GLN A 47 -14.35 -15.61 27.09
CA GLN A 47 -12.91 -15.60 27.36
C GLN A 47 -12.14 -14.80 26.30
N ASP A 48 -12.47 -14.95 25.02
CA ASP A 48 -11.80 -14.20 23.95
C ASP A 48 -12.17 -12.71 23.98
N LEU A 49 -13.43 -12.38 24.28
CA LEU A 49 -13.85 -11.00 24.49
C LEU A 49 -13.15 -10.35 25.68
N SER A 50 -13.05 -11.04 26.82
CA SER A 50 -12.32 -10.53 27.98
C SER A 50 -10.83 -10.37 27.71
N ARG A 51 -10.23 -11.28 26.93
CA ARG A 51 -8.83 -11.18 26.49
C ARG A 51 -8.60 -10.00 25.55
N LEU A 52 -9.52 -9.76 24.61
CA LEU A 52 -9.45 -8.61 23.71
C LEU A 52 -9.61 -7.30 24.47
N ARG A 53 -10.55 -7.25 25.42
CA ARG A 53 -10.75 -6.09 26.29
C ARG A 53 -9.49 -5.74 27.07
N ASN A 54 -8.86 -6.73 27.72
CA ASN A 54 -7.62 -6.54 28.46
C ASN A 54 -6.46 -6.04 27.57
N LYS A 55 -6.39 -6.51 26.31
CA LYS A 55 -5.41 -6.01 25.34
C LYS A 55 -5.66 -4.56 24.96
N ILE A 56 -6.92 -4.18 24.73
CA ILE A 56 -7.29 -2.79 24.41
C ILE A 56 -6.94 -1.87 25.59
N ASP A 57 -7.34 -2.23 26.81
CA ASP A 57 -7.02 -1.44 28.00
C ASP A 57 -5.50 -1.33 28.22
N GLY A 58 -4.75 -2.38 27.89
CA GLY A 58 -3.28 -2.37 27.92
C GLY A 58 -2.67 -1.42 26.87
N LEU A 59 -3.18 -1.46 25.64
CA LEU A 59 -2.72 -0.59 24.56
C LEU A 59 -3.05 0.88 24.84
N GLU A 60 -4.22 1.17 25.42
CA GLU A 60 -4.60 2.52 25.81
C GLU A 60 -3.64 3.10 26.85
N ARG A 61 -3.27 2.32 27.89
CA ARG A 61 -2.27 2.73 28.87
C ARG A 61 -0.89 2.98 28.24
N LEU A 62 -0.48 2.13 27.31
CA LEU A 62 0.80 2.30 26.60
C LEU A 62 0.78 3.56 25.72
N LEU A 63 -0.33 3.84 25.03
CA LEU A 63 -0.49 5.04 24.21
C LEU A 63 -0.44 6.31 25.06
N VAL A 64 -1.17 6.33 26.18
CA VAL A 64 -1.15 7.47 27.12
C VAL A 64 0.25 7.68 27.70
N SER A 65 0.93 6.60 28.09
CA SER A 65 2.31 6.67 28.58
C SER A 65 3.28 7.19 27.52
N ASN A 66 3.16 6.71 26.27
CA ASN A 66 3.99 7.17 25.15
C ASN A 66 3.75 8.67 24.87
N ASN A 67 2.50 9.11 24.80
CA ASN A 67 2.14 10.52 24.62
C ASN A 67 2.70 11.41 25.74
N ARG A 68 2.66 10.94 26.99
CA ARG A 68 3.27 11.65 28.13
C ARG A 68 4.79 11.75 27.97
N MET A 69 5.45 10.68 27.54
CA MET A 69 6.90 10.68 27.31
C MET A 69 7.28 11.64 26.18
N VAL A 70 6.54 11.64 25.08
CA VAL A 70 6.74 12.57 23.96
C VAL A 70 6.55 14.03 24.40
N ALA A 71 5.55 14.32 25.24
CA ALA A 71 5.36 15.65 25.82
C ALA A 71 6.55 16.07 26.70
N MET A 72 7.01 15.20 27.60
CA MET A 72 8.20 15.48 28.43
C MET A 72 9.46 15.70 27.59
N LEU A 73 9.65 14.96 26.50
CA LEU A 73 10.77 15.16 25.57
C LEU A 73 10.66 16.52 24.85
N ARG A 74 9.47 16.89 24.38
CA ARG A 74 9.19 18.20 23.79
C ARG A 74 9.50 19.33 24.78
N ASP A 75 9.02 19.22 26.02
CA ASP A 75 9.26 20.23 27.06
C ASP A 75 10.75 20.35 27.40
N SER A 76 11.45 19.21 27.52
CA SER A 76 12.91 19.17 27.76
C SER A 76 13.71 19.84 26.63
N LEU A 77 13.26 19.68 25.38
CA LEU A 77 13.85 20.35 24.22
C LEU A 77 13.56 21.86 24.21
N HIS A 78 12.36 22.29 24.60
CA HIS A 78 12.01 23.71 24.69
C HIS A 78 12.81 24.44 25.79
N ILE A 79 13.05 23.80 26.93
CA ILE A 79 13.92 24.33 27.99
C ILE A 79 15.35 24.55 27.45
N HIS A 80 15.89 23.59 26.70
CA HIS A 80 17.21 23.76 26.05
C HIS A 80 17.22 24.86 24.97
N LYS A 81 16.09 25.13 24.31
CA LYS A 81 15.98 26.18 23.29
C LYS A 81 15.78 27.59 23.88
N GLN A 82 15.13 27.72 25.04
CA GLN A 82 14.86 29.02 25.70
C GLN A 82 15.93 29.43 26.72
N GLY A 83 16.73 28.50 27.25
CA GLY A 83 17.89 28.82 28.09
C GLY A 83 19.10 29.40 27.36
N GLY A 84 19.03 29.59 26.04
CA GLY A 84 20.10 30.11 25.18
C GLY A 84 20.11 31.64 25.00
N ALA A 85 19.38 32.38 25.83
CA ALA A 85 19.34 33.84 25.82
C ALA A 85 19.56 34.39 27.24
N ASN A 86 20.78 34.21 27.78
CA ASN A 86 21.50 35.16 28.63
C ASN A 86 22.76 34.50 29.22
N ASP A 87 23.91 35.01 28.80
CA ASP A 87 25.25 35.06 29.43
C ASP A 87 25.74 33.96 30.39
N SER A 88 26.88 33.38 29.96
CA SER A 88 28.11 33.19 30.72
C SER A 88 28.05 32.51 32.10
N ALA A 89 28.29 31.19 32.12
CA ALA A 89 29.28 30.54 32.97
C ALA A 89 29.26 29.02 32.73
N GLY A 90 30.44 28.40 32.79
CA GLY A 90 30.70 27.07 32.27
C GLY A 90 29.74 25.98 32.75
N SER A 91 29.25 25.21 31.79
CA SER A 91 28.81 23.84 32.04
C SER A 91 29.44 22.99 30.96
N SER A 92 30.17 21.99 31.44
CA SER A 92 30.84 20.94 30.70
C SER A 92 30.20 20.66 29.35
N HIS A 93 31.05 20.70 28.33
CA HIS A 93 30.84 20.08 27.03
C HIS A 93 30.40 18.63 27.29
N PHE A 94 29.10 18.40 27.48
CA PHE A 94 28.51 17.08 27.34
C PHE A 94 28.62 16.78 25.84
N GLN A 95 29.82 16.36 25.41
CA GLN A 95 29.91 15.41 24.33
C GLN A 95 29.12 14.19 24.81
N ARG A 96 27.81 14.19 24.56
CA ARG A 96 27.09 12.94 24.41
C ARG A 96 27.74 12.31 23.20
N GLU A 97 28.73 11.47 23.47
CA GLU A 97 29.14 10.39 22.56
C GLU A 97 27.85 9.88 21.89
N PRO A 98 27.74 9.98 20.56
CA PRO A 98 26.58 9.49 19.84
C PRO A 98 26.35 8.05 20.28
N LEU A 99 25.15 7.74 20.77
CA LEU A 99 24.79 6.36 21.08
C LEU A 99 25.13 5.51 19.85
N PRO A 100 26.02 4.52 19.96
CA PRO A 100 26.45 3.74 18.82
C PRO A 100 25.22 3.12 18.16
N GLY A 101 24.99 3.45 16.89
CA GLY A 101 23.84 2.97 16.12
C GLY A 101 22.64 3.93 15.98
N CYS A 102 22.66 5.11 16.60
CA CYS A 102 21.62 6.14 16.41
C CYS A 102 22.15 7.31 15.58
N ARG A 103 21.76 7.41 14.30
CA ARG A 103 22.02 8.60 13.47
C ARG A 103 20.88 9.61 13.67
N LEU A 104 21.21 10.80 14.17
CA LEU A 104 20.24 11.90 14.21
C LEU A 104 20.00 12.42 12.79
N ALA A 105 18.75 12.72 12.44
CA ALA A 105 18.37 13.28 11.14
C ALA A 105 19.04 14.65 10.83
N GLY A 106 19.60 15.32 11.83
CA GLY A 106 20.37 16.57 11.68
C GLY A 106 21.89 16.40 11.67
N GLN A 107 22.39 15.17 11.84
CA GLN A 107 23.81 14.88 11.68
C GLN A 107 24.08 14.88 10.18
N LYS A 108 24.66 15.99 9.69
CA LYS A 108 24.98 16.15 8.27
C LYS A 108 26.10 15.15 7.95
N ASP A 109 25.70 14.04 7.33
CA ASP A 109 26.66 13.10 6.75
C ASP A 109 27.48 13.79 5.66
N SER A 110 28.56 13.12 5.24
CA SER A 110 29.37 13.54 4.09
C SER A 110 28.48 14.07 2.96
N PRO A 111 28.79 15.26 2.42
CA PRO A 111 27.94 15.88 1.42
C PRO A 111 27.74 14.91 0.25
N ALA A 112 26.49 14.70 -0.15
CA ALA A 112 26.20 14.00 -1.38
C ALA A 112 26.92 14.73 -2.53
N SER A 113 27.48 13.97 -3.48
CA SER A 113 28.13 14.54 -4.66
C SER A 113 27.18 15.42 -5.48
N VAL A 114 25.88 15.10 -5.44
CA VAL A 114 24.79 15.88 -6.03
C VAL A 114 23.65 16.00 -5.03
N GLN A 115 23.33 17.23 -4.65
CA GLN A 115 22.17 17.57 -3.83
C GLN A 115 21.08 18.12 -4.75
N LEU A 116 19.91 17.46 -4.81
CA LEU A 116 18.86 17.82 -5.77
C LEU A 116 18.34 19.25 -5.55
N LEU A 117 18.26 19.73 -4.30
CA LEU A 117 17.83 21.09 -4.02
C LEU A 117 18.76 22.13 -4.64
N ASP A 118 20.07 21.90 -4.54
CA ASP A 118 21.08 22.77 -5.14
C ASP A 118 20.99 22.72 -6.68
N VAL A 119 20.66 21.57 -7.27
CA VAL A 119 20.41 21.45 -8.72
C VAL A 119 19.20 22.26 -9.15
N TYR A 120 18.13 22.29 -8.36
CA TYR A 120 16.93 23.08 -8.66
C TYR A 120 17.25 24.58 -8.74
N ASP A 121 18.14 25.07 -7.87
CA ASP A 121 18.55 26.49 -7.88
C ASP A 121 19.41 26.84 -9.10
N LEU A 122 20.04 25.85 -9.74
CA LEU A 122 20.93 26.04 -10.90
C LEU A 122 20.20 25.94 -12.25
N LEU A 123 19.09 25.21 -12.34
CA LEU A 123 18.42 24.93 -13.61
C LEU A 123 17.48 26.08 -14.02
N PRO A 124 17.49 26.51 -15.31
CA PRO A 124 16.58 27.54 -15.81
C PRO A 124 15.16 27.02 -16.09
N PHE A 125 14.99 25.68 -16.19
CA PHE A 125 13.72 25.01 -16.52
C PHE A 125 13.08 25.42 -17.85
N ASP A 126 13.87 25.93 -18.79
CA ASP A 126 13.42 26.20 -20.15
C ASP A 126 12.96 24.91 -20.86
N ASN A 127 11.99 25.03 -21.76
CA ASN A 127 11.48 23.92 -22.58
C ASN A 127 11.76 24.12 -24.08
N PRO A 128 13.04 24.22 -24.50
CA PRO A 128 13.40 24.35 -25.91
C PRO A 128 13.12 23.04 -26.67
N ASP A 129 12.92 23.12 -27.99
CA ASP A 129 12.81 21.92 -28.84
C ASP A 129 14.21 21.36 -29.16
N GLY A 130 14.53 20.18 -28.63
CA GLY A 130 15.80 19.49 -28.87
C GLY A 130 15.91 18.75 -30.22
N GLY A 131 14.92 18.87 -31.10
CA GLY A 131 14.92 18.24 -32.43
C GLY A 131 14.27 16.85 -32.43
N ALA A 132 15.05 15.81 -32.79
CA ALA A 132 14.56 14.43 -32.74
C ALA A 132 14.35 13.95 -31.30
N TRP A 133 15.24 14.34 -30.39
CA TRP A 133 15.07 14.15 -28.95
C TRP A 133 14.52 15.44 -28.33
N LYS A 134 13.20 15.49 -28.13
CA LYS A 134 12.47 16.72 -27.82
C LYS A 134 12.93 17.47 -26.57
N GLN A 135 13.31 16.75 -25.52
CA GLN A 135 13.72 17.34 -24.23
C GLN A 135 15.23 17.24 -24.00
N GLY A 136 16.01 17.08 -25.08
CA GLY A 136 17.47 16.97 -25.02
C GLY A 136 18.14 17.80 -26.08
N PHE A 137 19.20 17.25 -26.65
CA PHE A 137 20.01 17.90 -27.68
C PHE A 137 20.57 16.86 -28.66
N GLN A 138 21.17 17.32 -29.75
CA GLN A 138 21.78 16.43 -30.74
C GLN A 138 23.02 15.74 -30.16
N ILE A 139 22.97 14.41 -30.06
CA ILE A 139 24.09 13.58 -29.60
C ILE A 139 25.00 13.25 -30.78
N SER A 140 26.32 13.39 -30.59
CA SER A 140 27.36 13.05 -31.58
C SER A 140 28.41 12.11 -30.99
N TYR A 141 28.94 11.22 -31.81
CA TYR A 141 30.02 10.28 -31.47
C TYR A 141 31.11 10.30 -32.56
N GLN A 142 32.36 10.00 -32.20
CA GLN A 142 33.51 9.93 -33.10
C GLN A 142 33.59 8.59 -33.86
N GLY A 143 33.00 7.53 -33.29
CA GLY A 143 32.90 6.20 -33.87
C GLY A 143 34.06 5.25 -33.52
N ASN A 144 35.11 5.74 -32.87
CA ASN A 144 36.28 4.96 -32.45
C ASN A 144 36.36 4.74 -30.93
N GLU A 145 35.38 5.20 -30.16
CA GLU A 145 35.37 5.13 -28.69
C GLU A 145 35.38 3.69 -28.15
N TRP A 146 34.96 2.72 -28.98
CA TRP A 146 34.83 1.31 -28.61
C TRP A 146 35.85 0.40 -29.29
N ALA A 147 36.93 0.98 -29.84
CA ALA A 147 37.97 0.22 -30.54
C ALA A 147 38.80 -0.67 -29.59
N GLU A 148 39.07 -0.19 -28.37
CA GLU A 148 39.83 -0.94 -27.36
C GLU A 148 38.94 -1.74 -26.41
N GLN A 149 37.77 -1.19 -26.07
CA GLN A 149 36.78 -1.82 -25.19
C GLN A 149 35.42 -1.84 -25.89
N PRO A 150 34.90 -3.02 -26.27
CA PRO A 150 33.60 -3.13 -26.91
C PRO A 150 32.47 -2.59 -26.04
N LEU A 151 31.48 -1.94 -26.66
CA LEU A 151 30.25 -1.57 -25.98
C LEU A 151 29.38 -2.81 -25.74
N GLU A 152 29.17 -3.16 -24.48
CA GLU A 152 28.25 -4.24 -24.12
C GLU A 152 26.80 -3.76 -24.17
N LEU A 153 25.97 -4.46 -24.96
CA LEU A 153 24.57 -4.11 -25.19
C LEU A 153 23.66 -5.18 -24.58
N PHE A 154 22.87 -4.78 -23.58
CA PHE A 154 21.83 -5.62 -23.00
C PHE A 154 20.47 -5.18 -23.56
N LEU A 155 19.89 -6.01 -24.42
CA LEU A 155 18.51 -5.83 -24.84
C LEU A 155 17.62 -6.44 -23.76
N VAL A 156 16.84 -5.60 -23.09
CA VAL A 156 15.95 -6.01 -21.99
C VAL A 156 14.50 -5.91 -22.45
N PRO A 157 13.88 -7.03 -22.91
CA PRO A 157 12.45 -7.08 -23.14
C PRO A 157 11.71 -6.76 -21.84
N HIS A 158 10.70 -5.89 -21.92
CA HIS A 158 9.83 -5.58 -20.79
C HIS A 158 8.40 -5.33 -21.26
N SER A 159 7.43 -5.57 -20.38
CA SER A 159 6.03 -5.20 -20.55
C SER A 159 5.56 -4.47 -19.31
N HIS A 160 5.30 -3.18 -19.43
CA HIS A 160 4.72 -2.41 -18.33
C HIS A 160 3.26 -2.79 -18.13
N ASN A 161 2.90 -3.20 -16.93
CA ASN A 161 1.58 -3.70 -16.59
C ASN A 161 1.01 -2.83 -15.46
N ASP A 162 0.20 -1.85 -15.83
CA ASP A 162 -0.44 -0.93 -14.90
C ASP A 162 -1.32 -1.68 -13.89
N GLN A 163 -1.28 -1.26 -12.63
CA GLN A 163 -2.26 -1.70 -11.64
C GLN A 163 -3.53 -0.88 -11.81
N ILE A 164 -4.58 -1.49 -12.38
CA ILE A 164 -5.86 -0.82 -12.68
C ILE A 164 -6.91 -1.17 -11.61
N LYS A 165 -7.84 -0.24 -11.34
CA LYS A 165 -9.00 -0.43 -10.45
C LYS A 165 -9.91 -1.59 -10.94
N GLU A 166 -10.60 -2.22 -9.99
CA GLU A 166 -11.25 -3.55 -10.09
C GLU A 166 -12.17 -3.76 -11.31
N GLU A 167 -12.91 -2.75 -11.78
CA GLU A 167 -13.84 -2.91 -12.92
C GLU A 167 -13.13 -3.17 -14.27
N LEU A 168 -11.85 -2.79 -14.43
CA LEU A 168 -11.08 -3.05 -15.65
C LEU A 168 -10.17 -4.29 -15.54
N PHE A 169 -10.16 -4.94 -14.37
CA PHE A 169 -9.17 -5.93 -13.99
C PHE A 169 -9.23 -7.21 -14.85
N PHE A 170 -10.43 -7.74 -15.12
CA PHE A 170 -10.58 -8.99 -15.87
C PHE A 170 -10.17 -8.87 -17.35
N GLY A 171 -10.49 -7.74 -17.99
CA GLY A 171 -10.07 -7.48 -19.38
C GLY A 171 -8.56 -7.26 -19.51
N PHE A 172 -7.92 -6.76 -18.46
CA PHE A 172 -6.48 -6.57 -18.37
C PHE A 172 -5.74 -7.90 -18.11
N LEU A 173 -6.19 -8.71 -17.16
CA LEU A 173 -5.65 -10.05 -16.91
C LEU A 173 -5.70 -10.96 -18.15
N GLY A 174 -6.78 -10.87 -18.94
CA GLY A 174 -6.88 -11.62 -20.20
C GLY A 174 -5.84 -11.20 -21.26
N ARG A 175 -5.33 -9.95 -21.21
CA ARG A 175 -4.21 -9.51 -22.06
C ARG A 175 -2.86 -9.96 -21.49
N LEU A 176 -2.70 -9.91 -20.17
CA LEU A 176 -1.48 -10.38 -19.51
C LEU A 176 -1.25 -11.87 -19.71
N ASN A 177 -2.28 -12.71 -19.53
CA ASN A 177 -2.13 -14.15 -19.70
C ASN A 177 -1.73 -14.51 -21.14
N ARG A 178 -2.30 -13.85 -22.15
CA ARG A 178 -1.87 -14.05 -23.55
C ARG A 178 -0.43 -13.63 -23.82
N LEU A 179 0.03 -12.54 -23.23
CA LEU A 179 1.43 -12.12 -23.34
C LEU A 179 2.35 -13.13 -22.65
N ALA A 180 2.01 -13.56 -21.44
CA ALA A 180 2.78 -14.53 -20.67
C ALA A 180 2.86 -15.89 -21.39
N ASP A 181 1.75 -16.37 -21.95
CA ASP A 181 1.71 -17.62 -22.73
C ASP A 181 2.57 -17.50 -24.01
N GLY A 182 2.56 -16.33 -24.66
CA GLY A 182 3.42 -16.05 -25.81
C GLY A 182 4.91 -16.08 -25.49
N PHE A 183 5.31 -15.55 -24.33
CA PHE A 183 6.71 -15.62 -23.86
C PHE A 183 7.12 -17.05 -23.51
N ARG A 184 6.22 -17.82 -22.88
CA ARG A 184 6.50 -19.20 -22.48
C ARG A 184 6.80 -20.12 -23.67
N LEU A 185 6.14 -19.89 -24.81
CA LEU A 185 6.41 -20.64 -26.04
C LEU A 185 7.75 -20.31 -26.71
N VAL A 186 8.38 -19.18 -26.36
CA VAL A 186 9.69 -18.77 -26.91
C VAL A 186 10.85 -19.34 -26.10
N GLU A 187 10.64 -19.65 -24.81
CA GLU A 187 11.67 -20.28 -23.96
C GLU A 187 11.77 -21.82 -24.12
N ASP A 188 10.79 -22.45 -24.75
CA ASP A 188 10.74 -23.91 -24.98
C ASP A 188 11.48 -24.37 -26.28
N PHE A 189 12.34 -23.53 -26.86
CA PHE A 189 13.17 -23.82 -28.05
C PHE A 189 14.68 -23.71 -27.77
#